data_AF-B4FHX8-F1
#
_entry.id   AF-B4FHX8-F1
#
_cell.length_a   1.000
_cell.length_b   1.000
_cell.length_c   1.000
_cell.angle_alpha   90.00
_cell.angle_beta   90.00
_cell.angle_gamma   90.00
#
_symmetry.space_group_name_H-M   'P 1'
#
loop_
_entity.id
_entity.type
_entity.pdbx_description
1 polymer ?
#
loop_
_entity_poly.entity_id
_entity_poly.type
_entity_poly.pdbx_seq_one_letter_code
_entity_poly.pdbx_strand_id
1 'polypeptide(L)'
;MSPERIRNENYSYAADIWSLGLTILECATGKFPYDVNEGPANLMLQILDDPSPTPPVDTCSLEFCSFINDCLQKDADARPTCEQRYAGTEVDLAAYVKSVVDPTERLKQIAEMLAIHYYLLFNGPDGIWHHMKTFYMEQSTFSFSENVYVGQNEIFDILSNIRKKLKGDRPREKIVHVVEKLHCRANGETGVAIRVSGSFIVGNQFLVCGEGIKAEGMPSLDELSIDIPSKRVGQFREQFIMQPGNLMSCYYISKQDLYIIQS
;
A
#
# COMPACT_ATOMS: atom_id res chain seq x y z
N MET A 1 13.09 10.97 -16.83
CA MET A 1 14.33 11.27 -16.08
C MET A 1 14.56 12.77 -16.10
N SER A 2 15.09 13.34 -15.03
CA SER A 2 15.46 14.75 -15.00
C SER A 2 16.82 14.99 -15.70
N PRO A 3 17.11 16.21 -16.19
CA PRO A 3 18.34 16.53 -16.91
C PRO A 3 19.62 16.17 -16.13
N GLU A 4 19.69 16.52 -14.85
CA GLU A 4 20.83 16.24 -13.97
C GLU A 4 21.08 14.74 -13.80
N ARG A 5 20.02 13.91 -13.77
CA ARG A 5 20.15 12.44 -13.73
C ARG A 5 20.71 11.89 -15.02
N ILE A 6 20.33 12.45 -16.17
CA ILE A 6 20.84 12.02 -17.48
C ILE A 6 22.32 12.41 -17.61
N ARG A 7 22.73 13.56 -17.06
CA ARG A 7 24.13 13.98 -16.98
C ARG A 7 24.95 13.21 -15.95
N ASN A 8 24.33 12.27 -15.22
CA ASN A 8 24.95 11.50 -14.16
C ASN A 8 25.50 12.40 -13.02
N GLU A 9 24.82 13.51 -12.76
CA GLU A 9 25.08 14.42 -11.66
C GLU A 9 24.38 13.94 -10.37
N ASN A 10 24.76 14.51 -9.23
CA ASN A 10 24.05 14.26 -7.98
C ASN A 10 22.61 14.76 -8.09
N TYR A 11 21.65 13.94 -7.67
CA TYR A 11 20.23 14.29 -7.70
C TYR A 11 19.59 14.04 -6.34
N SER A 12 18.52 14.78 -6.06
CA SER A 12 17.74 14.72 -4.82
C SER A 12 16.27 15.01 -5.14
N TYR A 13 15.52 15.58 -4.20
CA TYR A 13 14.10 15.92 -4.34
C TYR A 13 13.76 16.75 -5.59
N ALA A 14 14.68 17.61 -6.06
CA ALA A 14 14.50 18.39 -7.28
C ALA A 14 14.23 17.53 -8.53
N ALA A 15 14.74 16.31 -8.59
CA ALA A 15 14.48 15.37 -9.69
C ALA A 15 13.02 14.86 -9.70
N ASP A 16 12.41 14.73 -8.52
CA ASP A 16 11.01 14.36 -8.39
C ASP A 16 10.10 15.52 -8.80
N ILE A 17 10.48 16.77 -8.50
CA ILE A 17 9.77 17.98 -8.92
C ILE A 17 9.71 18.09 -10.45
N TRP A 18 10.81 17.77 -11.14
CA TRP A 18 10.82 17.69 -12.61
C TRP A 18 9.83 16.64 -13.13
N SER A 19 9.86 15.44 -12.56
CA SER A 19 8.96 14.34 -12.96
C SER A 19 7.50 14.70 -12.72
N LEU A 20 7.20 15.38 -11.61
CA LEU A 20 5.88 15.90 -11.29
C LEU A 20 5.40 16.93 -12.32
N GLY A 21 6.27 17.87 -12.71
CA GLY A 21 5.96 18.86 -13.73
C GLY A 21 5.58 18.23 -15.07
N LEU A 22 6.35 17.23 -15.53
CA LEU A 22 6.05 16.51 -16.77
C LEU A 22 4.73 15.74 -16.68
N THR A 23 4.49 15.07 -15.55
CA THR A 23 3.27 14.28 -15.32
C THR A 23 2.03 15.18 -15.33
N ILE A 24 2.06 16.30 -14.62
CA ILE A 24 0.93 17.23 -14.56
C ILE A 24 0.69 17.89 -15.92
N LEU A 25 1.76 18.24 -16.64
CA LEU A 25 1.64 18.77 -18.01
C LEU A 25 0.99 17.74 -18.95
N GLU A 26 1.44 16.49 -18.92
CA GLU A 26 0.86 15.40 -19.70
C GLU A 26 -0.61 15.15 -19.34
N CYS A 27 -0.98 15.17 -18.06
CA CYS A 27 -2.38 15.06 -17.64
C CYS A 27 -3.25 16.20 -18.19
N ALA A 28 -2.72 17.42 -18.25
CA ALA A 28 -3.45 18.58 -18.74
C ALA A 28 -3.58 18.60 -20.28
N THR A 29 -2.56 18.14 -21.01
CA THR A 29 -2.55 18.14 -22.48
C THR A 29 -3.02 16.83 -23.11
N GLY A 30 -3.09 15.76 -22.32
CA GLY A 30 -3.36 14.39 -22.78
C GLY A 30 -2.20 13.76 -23.59
N LYS A 31 -1.03 14.40 -23.62
CA LYS A 31 0.12 13.96 -24.42
C LYS A 31 1.44 14.25 -23.72
N PHE A 32 2.32 13.25 -23.66
CA PHE A 32 3.69 13.44 -23.20
C PHE A 32 4.40 14.55 -24.02
N PRO A 33 5.09 15.51 -23.38
CA PRO A 33 5.57 16.71 -24.06
C PRO A 33 6.78 16.49 -24.99
N TYR A 34 7.46 15.35 -24.90
CA TYR A 34 8.61 15.01 -25.76
C TYR A 34 8.26 13.89 -26.74
N ASP A 35 9.01 13.80 -27.85
CA ASP A 35 8.82 12.70 -28.80
C ASP A 35 9.52 11.43 -28.34
N VAL A 36 8.75 10.36 -28.18
CA VAL A 36 9.21 9.03 -27.73
C VAL A 36 9.50 8.07 -28.90
N ASN A 37 9.14 8.43 -30.14
CA ASN A 37 9.20 7.52 -31.29
C ASN A 37 10.62 7.28 -31.81
N GLU A 38 11.54 8.22 -31.56
CA GLU A 38 12.94 8.14 -32.00
C GLU A 38 13.84 7.37 -31.00
N GLY A 39 13.23 6.74 -30.00
CA GLY A 39 13.90 5.86 -29.04
C GLY A 39 14.55 6.58 -27.85
N PRO A 40 15.06 5.80 -26.87
CA PRO A 40 15.45 6.35 -25.56
C PRO A 40 16.61 7.35 -25.61
N ALA A 41 17.57 7.14 -26.51
CA ALA A 41 18.73 8.03 -26.64
C ALA A 41 18.32 9.43 -27.11
N ASN A 42 17.44 9.50 -28.12
CA ASN A 42 16.96 10.77 -28.64
C ASN A 42 16.09 11.51 -27.62
N LEU A 43 15.24 10.78 -26.89
CA LEU A 43 14.46 11.35 -25.80
C LEU A 43 15.36 11.96 -24.71
N MET A 44 16.48 11.31 -24.38
CA MET A 44 17.44 11.87 -23.43
C MET A 44 18.07 13.18 -23.95
N LEU A 45 18.41 13.24 -25.25
CA LEU A 45 18.92 14.46 -25.88
C LEU A 45 17.89 15.59 -25.86
N GLN A 46 16.62 15.32 -26.21
CA GLN A 46 15.54 16.32 -26.10
C GLN A 46 15.41 16.86 -24.66
N ILE A 47 15.49 15.98 -23.65
CA ILE A 47 15.43 16.39 -22.24
C ILE A 47 16.65 17.25 -21.85
N LEU A 48 17.81 17.07 -22.48
CA LEU A 48 19.00 17.86 -22.18
C LEU A 48 19.05 19.20 -22.93
N ASP A 49 18.75 19.16 -24.23
CA ASP A 49 19.14 20.19 -25.19
C ASP A 49 17.95 21.02 -25.70
N ASP A 50 16.76 20.42 -25.83
CA ASP A 50 15.59 21.16 -26.29
C ASP A 50 15.07 22.09 -25.17
N PRO A 51 14.40 23.20 -25.53
CA PRO A 51 13.70 24.05 -24.57
C PRO A 51 12.77 23.23 -23.69
N SER A 52 12.67 23.61 -22.41
CA SER A 52 11.71 22.99 -21.51
C SER A 52 10.29 23.16 -22.06
N PRO A 53 9.45 22.11 -21.99
CA PRO A 53 8.10 22.20 -22.51
C PRO A 53 7.28 23.13 -21.64
N THR A 54 6.47 23.95 -22.29
CA THR A 54 5.62 24.95 -21.64
C THR A 54 4.15 24.61 -21.86
N PRO A 55 3.28 24.92 -20.88
CA PRO A 55 1.85 24.72 -21.05
C PRO A 55 1.26 25.74 -22.04
N PRO A 56 0.18 25.39 -22.76
CA PRO A 56 -0.46 26.33 -23.68
C PRO A 56 -1.11 27.48 -22.90
N VAL A 57 -0.56 28.68 -23.05
CA VAL A 57 -0.93 29.88 -22.27
C VAL A 57 -2.39 30.28 -22.47
N ASP A 58 -2.97 29.98 -23.64
CA ASP A 58 -4.34 30.37 -23.97
C ASP A 58 -5.41 29.48 -23.32
N THR A 59 -5.03 28.27 -22.88
CA THR A 59 -5.96 27.27 -22.33
C THR A 59 -5.75 26.98 -20.85
N CYS A 60 -4.59 27.36 -20.31
CA CYS A 60 -4.22 27.09 -18.92
C CYS A 60 -4.27 28.36 -18.07
N SER A 61 -4.53 28.20 -16.77
CA SER A 61 -4.48 29.34 -15.84
C SER A 61 -3.05 29.82 -15.66
N LEU A 62 -2.87 31.09 -15.28
CA LEU A 62 -1.55 31.66 -15.02
C LEU A 62 -0.82 30.93 -13.89
N GLU A 63 -1.56 30.50 -12.87
CA GLU A 63 -1.02 29.72 -11.75
C GLU A 63 -0.50 28.36 -12.23
N PHE A 64 -1.24 27.69 -13.12
CA PHE A 64 -0.80 26.44 -13.73
C PHE A 64 0.45 26.65 -14.58
N CYS A 65 0.46 27.71 -15.41
CA CYS A 65 1.62 28.06 -16.23
C CYS A 65 2.87 28.32 -15.38
N SER A 66 2.75 29.12 -14.32
CA SER A 66 3.84 29.34 -13.36
C SER A 66 4.30 28.03 -12.73
N PHE A 67 3.37 27.18 -12.27
CA PHE A 67 3.71 25.91 -11.63
C PHE A 67 4.54 25.01 -12.54
N ILE A 68 4.09 24.80 -13.77
CA ILE A 68 4.81 23.95 -14.73
C ILE A 68 6.17 24.54 -15.07
N ASN A 69 6.25 25.85 -15.31
CA ASN A 69 7.51 26.51 -15.65
C ASN A 69 8.53 26.41 -14.50
N ASP A 70 8.08 26.51 -13.25
CA ASP A 70 8.96 26.38 -12.09
C ASP A 70 9.44 24.94 -11.88
N CYS A 71 8.57 23.94 -12.13
CA CYS A 71 8.95 22.53 -12.07
C CYS A 71 9.92 22.11 -13.18
N LEU A 72 9.76 22.67 -14.38
CA LEU A 72 10.49 22.26 -15.58
C LEU A 72 11.72 23.11 -15.89
N GLN A 73 12.36 23.68 -14.86
CA GLN A 73 13.69 24.29 -15.00
C GLN A 73 14.74 23.20 -15.26
N LYS A 74 15.59 23.38 -16.28
CA LYS A 74 16.66 22.41 -16.58
C LYS A 74 17.71 22.39 -15.47
N ASP A 75 18.01 23.55 -14.90
CA ASP A 75 18.81 23.68 -13.69
C ASP A 75 18.02 23.17 -12.48
N ALA A 76 18.59 22.22 -11.75
CA ALA A 76 17.95 21.62 -10.59
C ALA A 76 17.89 22.58 -9.39
N ASP A 77 18.89 23.46 -9.23
CA ASP A 77 18.95 24.41 -8.12
C ASP A 77 17.97 25.58 -8.31
N ALA A 78 17.52 25.81 -9.55
CA ALA A 78 16.50 26.80 -9.88
C ALA A 78 15.06 26.30 -9.61
N ARG A 79 14.86 25.00 -9.36
CA ARG A 79 13.53 24.45 -9.05
C ARG A 79 13.19 24.73 -7.57
N PRO A 80 12.07 25.41 -7.26
CA PRO A 80 11.70 25.66 -5.88
C PRO A 80 11.31 24.36 -5.18
N THR A 81 11.66 24.20 -3.89
CA THR A 81 11.13 23.10 -3.09
C THR A 81 9.64 23.26 -2.87
N CYS A 82 8.96 22.17 -2.49
CA CYS A 82 7.55 22.22 -2.09
C CYS A 82 7.32 23.26 -0.98
N GLU A 83 8.20 23.35 0.03
CA GLU A 83 8.05 24.36 1.08
C GLU A 83 8.22 25.78 0.56
N GLN A 84 9.20 26.02 -0.32
CA GLN A 84 9.46 27.34 -0.88
C GLN A 84 8.29 27.84 -1.74
N ARG A 85 7.72 26.98 -2.58
CA ARG A 85 6.63 27.37 -3.48
C ARG A 85 5.35 27.71 -2.71
N TYR A 86 5.03 26.95 -1.67
CA TYR A 86 3.81 27.13 -0.89
C TYR A 86 4.05 27.88 0.42
N ALA A 87 5.22 28.53 0.57
CA ALA A 87 5.53 29.35 1.73
C ALA A 87 4.51 30.49 1.86
N GLY A 88 3.84 30.57 3.01
CA GLY A 88 2.82 31.58 3.29
C GLY A 88 1.43 31.27 2.73
N THR A 89 1.25 30.14 2.04
CA THR A 89 -0.06 29.65 1.63
C THR A 89 -0.60 28.70 2.70
N GLU A 90 -1.82 28.93 3.17
CA GLU A 90 -2.50 28.00 4.07
C GLU A 90 -3.04 26.82 3.23
N VAL A 91 -2.25 25.75 3.13
CA VAL A 91 -2.64 24.53 2.40
C VAL A 91 -3.08 23.46 3.41
N ASP A 92 -4.40 23.22 3.50
CA ASP A 92 -4.93 22.10 4.27
C ASP A 92 -5.08 20.85 3.36
N LEU A 93 -3.97 20.13 3.19
CA LEU A 93 -3.99 18.86 2.45
C LEU A 93 -4.93 17.84 3.09
N ALA A 94 -5.10 17.84 4.41
CA ALA A 94 -5.98 16.89 5.07
C ALA A 94 -7.44 17.14 4.71
N ALA A 95 -7.87 18.41 4.68
CA ALA A 95 -9.20 18.79 4.21
C ALA A 95 -9.41 18.47 2.73
N TYR A 96 -8.42 18.74 1.87
CA TYR A 96 -8.50 18.39 0.45
C TYR A 96 -8.63 16.87 0.25
N VAL A 97 -7.77 16.07 0.89
CA VAL A 97 -7.85 14.61 0.78
C VAL A 97 -9.20 14.10 1.28
N LYS A 98 -9.73 14.65 2.38
CA LYS A 98 -11.08 14.30 2.87
C LYS A 98 -12.20 14.70 1.90
N SER A 99 -12.01 15.72 1.07
CA SER A 99 -13.03 16.16 0.12
C SER A 99 -13.05 15.35 -1.17
N VAL A 100 -11.90 14.81 -1.58
CA VAL A 100 -11.77 14.04 -2.83
C VAL A 100 -11.82 12.53 -2.64
N VAL A 101 -11.48 12.01 -1.45
CA VAL A 101 -11.47 10.58 -1.16
C VAL A 101 -12.77 10.19 -0.44
N ASP A 102 -13.52 9.25 -1.01
CA ASP A 102 -14.65 8.63 -0.29
C ASP A 102 -14.12 7.90 0.97
N PRO A 103 -14.56 8.30 2.18
CA PRO A 103 -14.14 7.64 3.42
C PRO A 103 -14.40 6.13 3.43
N THR A 104 -15.44 5.68 2.76
CA THR A 104 -15.84 4.27 2.66
C THR A 104 -14.86 3.48 1.80
N GLU A 105 -14.49 4.02 0.63
CA GLU A 105 -13.44 3.47 -0.23
C GLU A 105 -12.10 3.39 0.53
N ARG A 106 -11.74 4.45 1.26
CA ARG A 106 -10.49 4.47 2.04
C ARG A 106 -10.46 3.41 3.13
N LEU A 107 -11.56 3.23 3.85
CA LEU A 107 -11.69 2.16 4.86
C LEU A 107 -11.53 0.78 4.24
N LYS A 108 -12.16 0.55 3.08
CA LYS A 108 -12.05 -0.70 2.34
C LYS A 108 -10.61 -0.97 1.90
N GLN A 109 -9.93 0.03 1.32
CA GLN A 109 -8.52 -0.08 0.92
C GLN A 109 -7.61 -0.42 2.10
N ILE A 110 -7.80 0.22 3.26
CA ILE A 110 -7.03 -0.09 4.49
C ILE A 110 -7.26 -1.54 4.92
N ALA A 111 -8.51 -2.00 4.88
CA ALA A 111 -8.86 -3.35 5.29
C ALA A 111 -8.26 -4.41 4.37
N GLU A 112 -8.33 -4.19 3.06
CA GLU A 112 -7.76 -5.09 2.04
C GLU A 112 -6.25 -5.13 2.14
N MET A 113 -5.60 -3.96 2.26
CA MET A 113 -4.16 -3.85 2.46
C MET A 113 -3.72 -4.63 3.70
N LEU A 114 -4.38 -4.44 4.85
CA LEU A 114 -4.05 -5.19 6.06
C LEU A 114 -4.17 -6.69 5.83
N ALA A 115 -5.34 -7.16 5.35
CA ALA A 115 -5.61 -8.58 5.20
C ALA A 115 -4.59 -9.25 4.27
N ILE A 116 -4.33 -8.64 3.10
CA ILE A 116 -3.37 -9.17 2.13
C ILE A 116 -1.98 -9.26 2.75
N HIS A 117 -1.44 -8.17 3.31
CA HIS A 117 -0.07 -8.16 3.84
C HIS A 117 0.08 -9.08 5.06
N TYR A 118 -0.89 -9.08 5.96
CA TYR A 118 -0.86 -9.91 7.16
C TYR A 118 -0.85 -11.40 6.80
N TYR A 119 -1.80 -11.88 6.00
CA TYR A 119 -1.87 -13.29 5.66
C TYR A 119 -0.80 -13.73 4.66
N LEU A 120 -0.31 -12.84 3.78
CA LEU A 120 0.87 -13.14 2.96
C LEU A 120 2.12 -13.35 3.82
N LEU A 121 2.36 -12.51 4.83
CA LEU A 121 3.46 -12.72 5.76
C LEU A 121 3.27 -14.00 6.59
N PHE A 122 2.06 -14.26 7.07
CA PHE A 122 1.74 -15.43 7.87
C PHE A 122 1.96 -16.74 7.10
N ASN A 123 1.44 -16.84 5.88
CA ASN A 123 1.56 -18.05 5.06
C ASN A 123 2.87 -18.08 4.22
N GLY A 124 3.62 -16.97 4.19
CA GLY A 124 4.82 -16.79 3.38
C GLY A 124 6.06 -17.52 3.91
N PRO A 125 7.24 -17.24 3.33
CA PRO A 125 8.51 -17.85 3.74
C PRO A 125 9.00 -17.33 5.11
N ASP A 126 9.89 -18.08 5.76
CA ASP A 126 10.40 -17.73 7.10
C ASP A 126 11.30 -16.47 7.07
N GLY A 127 11.97 -16.20 5.95
CA GLY A 127 12.90 -15.07 5.81
C GLY A 127 12.28 -13.69 6.00
N ILE A 128 11.00 -13.52 5.69
CA ILE A 128 10.29 -12.24 5.83
C ILE A 128 9.43 -12.15 7.10
N TRP A 129 9.31 -13.25 7.86
CA TRP A 129 8.38 -13.35 8.99
C TRP A 129 8.62 -12.33 10.09
N HIS A 130 9.88 -11.95 10.33
CA HIS A 130 10.24 -10.96 11.34
C HIS A 130 9.55 -9.60 11.14
N HIS A 131 9.15 -9.25 9.90
CA HIS A 131 8.35 -8.06 9.62
C HIS A 131 6.95 -8.13 10.24
N MET A 132 6.43 -9.29 10.65
CA MET A 132 5.16 -9.38 11.38
C MET A 132 5.17 -8.51 12.65
N LYS A 133 6.33 -8.33 13.28
CA LYS A 133 6.47 -7.44 14.44
C LYS A 133 6.04 -6.00 14.14
N THR A 134 6.29 -5.50 12.93
CA THR A 134 6.04 -4.09 12.59
C THR A 134 4.56 -3.70 12.61
N PHE A 135 3.65 -4.68 12.61
CA PHE A 135 2.22 -4.44 12.75
C PHE A 135 1.79 -4.10 14.18
N TYR A 136 2.64 -4.34 15.19
CA TYR A 136 2.29 -4.20 16.61
C TYR A 136 3.21 -3.23 17.32
N MET A 137 2.69 -2.63 18.39
CA MET A 137 3.37 -1.74 19.32
C MET A 137 3.40 -2.38 20.72
N GLU A 138 4.11 -1.76 21.68
CA GLU A 138 4.20 -2.25 23.07
C GLU A 138 2.84 -2.33 23.78
N GLN A 139 1.90 -1.45 23.43
CA GLN A 139 0.53 -1.44 23.95
C GLN A 139 -0.45 -2.35 23.18
N SER A 140 0.00 -3.01 22.11
CA SER A 140 -0.86 -3.89 21.32
C SER A 140 -1.28 -5.10 22.13
N THR A 141 -2.47 -5.62 21.84
CA THR A 141 -3.02 -6.81 22.49
C THR A 141 -3.42 -7.88 21.48
N PHE A 142 -3.16 -9.15 21.80
CA PHE A 142 -3.58 -10.30 21.02
C PHE A 142 -4.33 -11.28 21.92
N SER A 143 -5.56 -11.65 21.55
CA SER A 143 -6.36 -12.64 22.24
C SER A 143 -6.44 -13.94 21.45
N PHE A 144 -6.09 -15.06 22.08
CA PHE A 144 -6.21 -16.39 21.50
C PHE A 144 -6.43 -17.46 22.57
N SER A 145 -7.39 -18.35 22.35
CA SER A 145 -7.73 -19.44 23.28
C SER A 145 -7.91 -18.95 24.73
N GLU A 146 -8.73 -17.92 24.93
CA GLU A 146 -9.01 -17.26 26.24
C GLU A 146 -7.83 -16.55 26.92
N ASN A 147 -6.63 -16.60 26.33
CA ASN A 147 -5.47 -15.86 26.80
C ASN A 147 -5.34 -14.50 26.10
N VAL A 148 -4.75 -13.53 26.79
CA VAL A 148 -4.42 -12.21 26.26
C VAL A 148 -2.92 -11.99 26.39
N TYR A 149 -2.28 -11.64 25.30
CA TYR A 149 -0.85 -11.36 25.17
C TYR A 149 -0.66 -9.89 24.85
N VAL A 150 0.38 -9.28 25.40
CA VAL A 150 0.60 -7.83 25.33
C VAL A 150 1.99 -7.52 24.83
N GLY A 151 2.07 -6.60 23.88
CA GLY A 151 3.33 -6.08 23.35
C GLY A 151 3.87 -6.89 22.17
N GLN A 152 4.66 -6.20 21.36
CA GLN A 152 5.11 -6.67 20.05
C GLN A 152 5.83 -8.02 20.10
N ASN A 153 6.71 -8.22 21.08
CA ASN A 153 7.52 -9.43 21.17
C ASN A 153 6.71 -10.66 21.59
N GLU A 154 5.87 -10.52 22.62
CA GLU A 154 5.02 -11.63 23.09
C GLU A 154 4.03 -12.05 22.02
N ILE A 155 3.36 -11.09 21.38
CA ILE A 155 2.43 -11.34 20.26
C ILE A 155 3.14 -12.10 19.13
N PHE A 156 4.34 -11.66 18.75
CA PHE A 156 5.10 -12.32 17.71
C PHE A 156 5.47 -13.76 18.06
N ASP A 157 5.86 -14.04 19.29
CA ASP A 157 6.21 -15.39 19.74
C ASP A 157 4.99 -16.33 19.70
N ILE A 158 3.83 -15.84 20.14
CA ILE A 158 2.58 -16.62 20.10
C ILE A 158 2.14 -16.85 18.64
N LEU A 159 2.13 -15.82 17.80
CA LEU A 159 1.82 -15.98 16.38
C LEU A 159 2.79 -16.94 15.69
N SER A 160 4.08 -16.90 16.06
CA SER A 160 5.09 -17.84 15.56
C SER A 160 4.77 -19.28 15.96
N ASN A 161 4.29 -19.50 17.19
CA ASN A 161 3.88 -20.82 17.66
C ASN A 161 2.63 -21.32 16.92
N ILE A 162 1.63 -20.46 16.70
CA ILE A 162 0.43 -20.78 15.90
C ILE A 162 0.84 -21.13 14.47
N ARG A 163 1.69 -20.30 13.85
CA ARG A 163 2.20 -20.51 12.49
C ARG A 163 2.93 -21.84 12.36
N LYS A 164 3.81 -22.18 13.31
CA LYS A 164 4.51 -23.48 13.34
C LYS A 164 3.51 -24.64 13.45
N LYS A 165 2.50 -24.55 14.32
CA LYS A 165 1.46 -25.58 14.47
C LYS A 165 0.67 -25.80 13.18
N LEU A 166 0.31 -24.72 12.47
CA LEU A 166 -0.41 -24.79 11.19
C LEU A 166 0.47 -25.33 10.04
N LYS A 167 1.75 -24.95 10.02
CA LYS A 167 2.72 -25.50 9.05
C LYS A 167 2.88 -27.01 9.21
N GLY A 168 2.83 -27.50 10.46
CA GLY A 168 3.05 -28.90 10.81
C GLY A 168 4.46 -29.39 10.47
N ASP A 169 4.70 -30.68 10.68
CA ASP A 169 6.00 -31.32 10.37
C ASP A 169 6.11 -31.80 8.91
N ARG A 170 5.08 -31.57 8.09
CA ARG A 170 5.01 -32.14 6.73
C ARG A 170 5.65 -31.20 5.70
N PRO A 171 6.65 -31.67 4.91
CA PRO A 171 7.39 -30.80 4.00
C PRO A 171 6.62 -30.35 2.74
N ARG A 172 5.51 -31.02 2.37
CA ARG A 172 4.78 -30.77 1.09
C ARG A 172 3.38 -30.18 1.23
N GLU A 173 2.76 -30.29 2.39
CA GLU A 173 1.36 -29.92 2.63
C GLU A 173 1.28 -29.12 3.93
N LYS A 174 0.93 -27.84 3.82
CA LYS A 174 0.81 -26.92 4.96
C LYS A 174 -0.64 -26.52 5.11
N ILE A 175 -1.06 -26.19 6.33
CA ILE A 175 -2.36 -25.55 6.53
C ILE A 175 -2.19 -24.07 6.19
N VAL A 176 -2.96 -23.61 5.21
CA VAL A 176 -2.94 -22.22 4.72
C VAL A 176 -4.30 -21.57 4.88
N HIS A 177 -4.30 -20.24 4.99
CA HIS A 177 -5.51 -19.46 5.09
C HIS A 177 -6.19 -19.30 3.72
N VAL A 178 -7.52 -19.36 3.75
CA VAL A 178 -8.40 -18.92 2.67
C VAL A 178 -9.30 -17.84 3.26
N VAL A 179 -9.13 -16.59 2.84
CA VAL A 179 -9.97 -15.48 3.30
C VAL A 179 -11.24 -15.43 2.47
N GLU A 180 -12.39 -15.72 3.09
CA GLU A 180 -13.68 -15.80 2.39
C GLU A 180 -14.50 -14.51 2.52
N LYS A 181 -14.39 -13.83 3.67
CA LYS A 181 -15.11 -12.58 3.92
C LYS A 181 -14.22 -11.59 4.66
N LEU A 182 -14.29 -10.34 4.22
CA LEU A 182 -13.64 -9.18 4.84
C LEU A 182 -14.69 -8.09 5.04
N HIS A 183 -14.85 -7.64 6.28
CA HIS A 183 -15.71 -6.50 6.61
C HIS A 183 -14.89 -5.47 7.35
N CYS A 184 -15.14 -4.20 7.09
CA CYS A 184 -14.54 -3.10 7.83
C CYS A 184 -15.59 -2.09 8.27
N ARG A 185 -15.27 -1.36 9.34
CA ARG A 185 -16.05 -0.21 9.81
C ARG A 185 -15.14 0.76 10.54
N ALA A 186 -15.56 2.02 10.63
CA ALA A 186 -14.93 2.98 11.52
C ALA A 186 -15.00 2.51 12.99
N ASN A 187 -13.96 2.82 13.75
CA ASN A 187 -13.85 2.49 15.17
C ASN A 187 -13.28 3.68 15.94
N GLY A 188 -14.18 4.51 16.48
CA GLY A 188 -13.82 5.83 17.03
C GLY A 188 -13.61 6.86 15.92
N GLU A 189 -12.88 7.94 16.22
CA GLU A 189 -12.65 9.03 15.27
C GLU A 189 -11.65 8.67 14.16
N THR A 190 -10.64 7.88 14.49
CA THR A 190 -9.50 7.60 13.59
C THR A 190 -9.16 6.12 13.44
N GLY A 191 -9.78 5.25 14.23
CA GLY A 191 -9.51 3.82 14.19
C GLY A 191 -10.35 3.07 13.15
N VAL A 192 -9.91 1.87 12.81
CA VAL A 192 -10.60 0.96 11.87
C VAL A 192 -10.78 -0.40 12.52
N ALA A 193 -12.00 -0.93 12.52
CA ALA A 193 -12.26 -2.31 12.93
C ALA A 193 -12.44 -3.18 11.68
N ILE A 194 -11.65 -4.24 11.57
CA ILE A 194 -11.63 -5.17 10.46
C ILE A 194 -11.98 -6.56 10.98
N ARG A 195 -12.89 -7.25 10.29
CA ARG A 195 -13.26 -8.64 10.58
C ARG A 195 -13.01 -9.49 9.37
N VAL A 196 -12.25 -10.55 9.58
CA VAL A 196 -11.92 -11.54 8.57
C VAL A 196 -12.53 -12.87 9.00
N SER A 197 -13.14 -13.58 8.06
CA SER A 197 -13.52 -14.97 8.28
C SER A 197 -13.17 -15.81 7.08
N GLY A 198 -12.83 -17.06 7.32
CA GLY A 198 -12.46 -17.96 6.25
C GLY A 198 -12.17 -19.37 6.72
N SER A 199 -11.48 -20.10 5.86
CA SER A 199 -11.18 -21.51 6.03
C SER A 199 -9.69 -21.74 6.13
N PHE A 200 -9.33 -22.80 6.85
CA PHE A 200 -8.03 -23.43 6.74
C PHE A 200 -8.11 -24.58 5.74
N ILE A 201 -7.20 -24.62 4.77
CA ILE A 201 -7.10 -25.73 3.82
C ILE A 201 -5.71 -26.34 3.83
N VAL A 202 -5.60 -27.61 3.42
CA VAL A 202 -4.30 -28.21 3.10
C VAL A 202 -3.85 -27.73 1.72
N GLY A 203 -2.71 -27.03 1.66
CA GLY A 203 -2.20 -26.45 0.42
C GLY A 203 -0.80 -25.84 0.56
N ASN A 204 -0.40 -25.09 -0.48
CA ASN A 204 0.90 -24.42 -0.55
C ASN A 204 0.79 -22.90 -0.81
N GLN A 205 -0.42 -22.37 -0.99
CA GLN A 205 -0.65 -20.97 -1.34
C GLN A 205 -1.79 -20.38 -0.50
N PHE A 206 -1.59 -19.14 -0.04
CA PHE A 206 -2.63 -18.31 0.53
C PHE A 206 -3.62 -17.90 -0.55
N LEU A 207 -4.93 -17.95 -0.23
CA LEU A 207 -5.99 -17.60 -1.17
C LEU A 207 -6.90 -16.52 -0.57
N VAL A 208 -7.37 -15.63 -1.45
CA VAL A 208 -8.39 -14.64 -1.12
C VAL A 208 -9.60 -14.86 -2.03
N CYS A 209 -10.74 -15.06 -1.42
CA CYS A 209 -11.95 -15.61 -2.00
C CYS A 209 -13.15 -14.76 -1.57
N GLY A 210 -13.17 -13.48 -1.92
CA GLY A 210 -14.27 -12.58 -1.57
C GLY A 210 -14.64 -11.64 -2.71
N GLU A 211 -15.93 -11.33 -2.84
CA GLU A 211 -16.38 -10.22 -3.69
C GLU A 211 -15.73 -8.93 -3.20
N GLY A 212 -14.95 -8.27 -4.06
CA GLY A 212 -14.30 -7.00 -3.76
C GLY A 212 -12.81 -7.07 -3.43
N ILE A 213 -12.25 -8.22 -3.06
CA ILE A 213 -10.81 -8.36 -2.75
C ILE A 213 -10.10 -9.06 -3.91
N LYS A 214 -10.00 -8.40 -5.07
CA LYS A 214 -9.15 -8.84 -6.17
C LYS A 214 -7.88 -7.98 -6.16
N ALA A 215 -6.81 -8.48 -5.56
CA ALA A 215 -5.51 -7.86 -5.70
C ALA A 215 -4.94 -8.22 -7.08
N GLU A 216 -4.43 -7.23 -7.81
CA GLU A 216 -3.81 -7.42 -9.12
C GLU A 216 -2.62 -8.39 -9.00
N GLY A 217 -2.63 -9.49 -9.76
CA GLY A 217 -1.63 -10.56 -9.68
C GLY A 217 -1.94 -11.70 -8.68
N MET A 218 -3.05 -11.65 -7.95
CA MET A 218 -3.53 -12.79 -7.16
C MET A 218 -4.50 -13.64 -7.99
N PRO A 219 -4.32 -14.97 -8.04
CA PRO A 219 -5.17 -15.84 -8.84
C PRO A 219 -6.61 -15.81 -8.34
N SER A 220 -7.55 -15.67 -9.27
CA SER A 220 -8.98 -15.73 -8.94
C SER A 220 -9.41 -17.17 -8.66
N LEU A 221 -10.43 -17.34 -7.82
CA LEU A 221 -10.94 -18.66 -7.43
C LEU A 221 -11.40 -19.47 -8.66
N ASP A 222 -11.96 -18.79 -9.66
CA ASP A 222 -12.40 -19.36 -10.93
C ASP A 222 -11.22 -19.88 -11.79
N GLU A 223 -10.02 -19.31 -11.64
CA GLU A 223 -8.81 -19.76 -12.34
C GLU A 223 -8.13 -20.95 -11.64
N LEU A 224 -8.34 -21.13 -10.34
CA LEU A 224 -7.63 -22.13 -9.55
C LEU A 224 -8.32 -23.48 -9.48
N SER A 225 -9.64 -23.58 -9.75
CA SER A 225 -10.41 -24.84 -9.68
C SER A 225 -10.16 -25.65 -8.39
N ILE A 226 -9.96 -24.96 -7.25
CA ILE A 226 -9.71 -25.59 -5.95
C ILE A 226 -11.05 -25.87 -5.27
N ASP A 227 -11.33 -27.15 -5.02
CA ASP A 227 -12.44 -27.58 -4.17
C ASP A 227 -12.11 -27.29 -2.68
N ILE A 228 -12.39 -26.05 -2.26
CA ILE A 228 -12.19 -25.59 -0.88
C ILE A 228 -12.94 -26.50 0.12
N PRO A 229 -14.24 -26.86 -0.09
CA PRO A 229 -14.96 -27.76 0.80
C PRO A 229 -14.25 -29.08 1.11
N SER A 230 -13.70 -29.77 0.11
CA SER A 230 -13.04 -31.08 0.33
C SER A 230 -11.65 -30.98 0.97
N LYS A 231 -10.99 -29.83 0.88
CA LYS A 231 -9.66 -29.59 1.48
C LYS A 231 -9.70 -28.85 2.81
N ARG A 232 -10.88 -28.43 3.26
CA ARG A 232 -11.08 -27.68 4.51
C ARG A 232 -10.75 -28.54 5.72
N VAL A 233 -9.91 -28.01 6.60
CA VAL A 233 -9.50 -28.65 7.87
C VAL A 233 -9.90 -27.85 9.11
N GLY A 234 -10.54 -26.69 8.90
CA GLY A 234 -11.05 -25.85 9.97
C GLY A 234 -11.51 -24.50 9.44
N GLN A 235 -12.05 -23.68 10.34
CA GLN A 235 -12.45 -22.31 10.06
C GLN A 235 -11.80 -21.35 11.04
N PHE A 236 -11.68 -20.10 10.63
CA PHE A 236 -11.23 -19.03 11.51
C PHE A 236 -12.13 -17.81 11.41
N ARG A 237 -12.14 -17.06 12.50
CA ARG A 237 -12.64 -15.69 12.57
C ARG A 237 -11.59 -14.86 13.28
N GLU A 238 -11.24 -13.74 12.68
CA GLU A 238 -10.21 -12.86 13.20
C GLU A 238 -10.70 -11.42 13.16
N GLN A 239 -10.46 -10.68 14.23
CA GLN A 239 -10.79 -9.27 14.33
C GLN A 239 -9.54 -8.46 14.59
N PHE A 240 -9.36 -7.38 13.85
CA PHE A 240 -8.28 -6.41 14.03
C PHE A 240 -8.89 -5.05 14.35
N ILE A 241 -8.36 -4.39 15.37
CA ILE A 241 -8.58 -2.98 15.63
C ILE A 241 -7.28 -2.26 15.28
N MET A 242 -7.35 -1.41 14.27
CA MET A 242 -6.24 -0.58 13.82
C MET A 242 -6.37 0.83 14.39
N GLN A 243 -5.22 1.41 14.76
CA GLN A 243 -5.10 2.79 15.22
C GLN A 243 -4.02 3.51 14.41
N PRO A 244 -4.13 4.83 14.19
CA PRO A 244 -3.09 5.60 13.55
C PRO A 244 -1.82 5.59 14.42
N GLY A 245 -0.67 5.43 13.78
CA GLY A 245 0.64 5.56 14.39
C GLY A 245 1.13 7.01 14.40
N ASN A 246 2.37 7.19 14.87
CA ASN A 246 2.99 8.52 15.02
C ASN A 246 3.40 9.15 13.67
N LEU A 247 3.50 8.34 12.62
CA LEU A 247 3.77 8.80 11.26
C LEU A 247 2.46 8.90 10.48
N MET A 248 2.30 10.01 9.74
CA MET A 248 1.14 10.24 8.88
C MET A 248 0.85 9.02 7.99
N SER A 249 -0.40 8.55 8.01
CA SER A 249 -0.89 7.40 7.24
C SER A 249 -0.35 6.01 7.60
N CYS A 250 0.43 5.86 8.67
CA CYS A 250 0.78 4.53 9.19
C CYS A 250 -0.28 4.07 10.20
N TYR A 251 -0.75 2.83 10.08
CA TYR A 251 -1.61 2.20 11.08
C TYR A 251 -0.87 1.05 11.75
N TYR A 252 -1.18 0.79 13.02
CA TYR A 252 -0.75 -0.41 13.73
C TYR A 252 -1.97 -1.15 14.30
N ILE A 253 -1.82 -2.45 14.53
CA ILE A 253 -2.83 -3.31 15.15
C ILE A 253 -2.78 -3.07 16.66
N SER A 254 -3.74 -2.32 17.19
CA SER A 254 -3.84 -2.10 18.64
C SER A 254 -4.46 -3.30 19.36
N LYS A 255 -5.37 -4.01 18.71
CA LYS A 255 -6.00 -5.21 19.25
C LYS A 255 -6.26 -6.22 18.15
N GLN A 256 -5.98 -7.48 18.42
CA GLN A 256 -6.28 -8.60 17.56
C GLN A 256 -6.98 -9.71 18.37
N ASP A 257 -8.07 -10.26 17.86
CA ASP A 257 -8.77 -11.39 18.47
C ASP A 257 -8.86 -12.52 17.43
N LEU A 258 -8.27 -13.68 17.71
CA LEU A 258 -8.30 -14.86 16.84
C LEU A 258 -9.13 -15.98 17.44
N TYR A 259 -10.09 -16.48 16.67
CA TYR A 259 -10.93 -17.63 16.99
C TYR A 259 -10.75 -18.69 15.92
N ILE A 260 -10.28 -19.88 16.32
CA ILE A 260 -10.17 -21.05 15.46
C ILE A 260 -11.30 -22.02 15.83
N ILE A 261 -12.08 -22.42 14.83
CA ILE A 261 -13.17 -23.38 14.95
C ILE A 261 -12.69 -24.66 14.26
N GLN A 262 -12.42 -25.69 15.05
CA GLN A 262 -12.10 -27.01 14.53
C GLN A 262 -13.40 -27.70 14.08
N SER A 263 -13.36 -28.31 12.90
CA SER A 263 -14.44 -29.15 12.35
C SER A 263 -14.48 -30.52 12.97
#